data_AF-A0A5C6MDI4-F1
#
_entry.id   AF-A0A5C6MDI4-F1
#
_cell.length_a   1.000
_cell.length_b   1.000
_cell.length_c   1.000
_cell.angle_alpha   90.00
_cell.angle_beta   90.00
_cell.angle_gamma   90.00
#
_symmetry.space_group_name_H-M   'P 1'
#
loop_
_entity.id
_entity.type
_entity.pdbx_description
1 polymer ?
#
loop_
_entity_poly.entity_id
_entity_poly.type
_entity_poly.pdbx_seq_one_letter_code
_entity_poly.pdbx_strand_id
1 'polypeptide(L)'
;MGQQVARLLENLDVVEDPETGRTYLDNSIVLWGSELGVWGDPFPENRHSSMDMPLLLAGDGGGAITPGNLLDFRSMGTRKLTPACDENCTSPYYLPWLGRPYNELLISIMLAFGLGPVDWEASAEPGFGDYGDNFRNQYTLGNKRSPLPLLMSQS
;
A
#
# COMPACT_ATOMS: atom_id res chain seq x y z
N MET A 1 -15.06 6.71 -12.74
CA MET A 1 -13.62 6.46 -12.52
C MET A 1 -13.27 4.99 -12.68
N GLY A 2 -13.98 4.06 -12.02
CA GLY A 2 -13.74 2.62 -12.20
C GLY A 2 -13.83 2.12 -13.65
N GLN A 3 -14.77 2.63 -14.46
CA GLN A 3 -14.88 2.28 -15.88
C GLN A 3 -13.66 2.71 -16.72
N GLN A 4 -13.04 3.84 -16.37
CA GLN A 4 -11.83 4.31 -17.06
C GLN A 4 -10.64 3.42 -16.74
N VAL A 5 -10.53 2.96 -15.48
CA VAL A 5 -9.49 2.01 -15.06
C VAL A 5 -9.70 0.67 -15.76
N ALA A 6 -10.93 0.14 -15.77
CA ALA A 6 -11.25 -1.10 -16.47
C ALA A 6 -10.86 -1.01 -17.96
N ARG A 7 -11.24 0.08 -18.64
CA ARG A 7 -10.86 0.30 -20.04
C ARG A 7 -9.35 0.37 -20.27
N LEU A 8 -8.59 0.95 -19.33
CA LEU A 8 -7.13 0.95 -19.42
C LEU A 8 -6.59 -0.48 -19.31
N LEU A 9 -7.08 -1.26 -18.34
CA LEU A 9 -6.64 -2.65 -18.16
C LEU A 9 -7.00 -3.52 -19.36
N GLU A 10 -8.20 -3.37 -19.92
CA GLU A 10 -8.61 -4.04 -21.17
C GLU A 10 -7.71 -3.70 -22.36
N ASN A 11 -7.24 -2.46 -22.47
CA ASN A 11 -6.31 -2.06 -23.53
C ASN A 11 -4.89 -2.63 -23.34
N LEU A 12 -4.51 -2.97 -22.10
CA LEU A 12 -3.24 -3.62 -21.79
C LEU A 12 -3.33 -5.15 -21.90
N ASP A 13 -4.55 -5.72 -21.89
CA ASP A 13 -4.82 -7.14 -22.08
C ASP A 13 -4.74 -7.56 -23.55
N VAL A 14 -3.60 -7.25 -24.17
CA VAL A 14 -3.28 -7.56 -25.56
C VAL A 14 -1.88 -8.19 -25.59
N VAL A 15 -1.70 -9.25 -26.38
CA VAL A 15 -0.42 -9.97 -26.50
C VAL A 15 0.69 -9.01 -26.92
N GLU A 16 1.73 -8.94 -26.09
CA GLU A 16 2.97 -8.20 -26.35
C GLU A 16 4.00 -9.12 -27.00
N ASP A 17 4.18 -10.31 -26.43
CA ASP A 17 5.16 -11.30 -26.85
C ASP A 17 4.45 -12.54 -27.43
N PRO A 18 4.53 -12.78 -28.75
CA PRO A 18 3.87 -13.90 -29.39
C PRO A 18 4.52 -15.26 -29.06
N GLU A 19 5.76 -15.31 -28.57
CA GLU A 19 6.41 -16.57 -28.20
C GLU A 19 5.93 -17.08 -26.86
N THR A 20 5.73 -16.17 -25.90
CA THR A 20 5.29 -16.51 -24.54
C THR A 20 3.76 -16.38 -24.37
N GLY A 21 3.09 -15.67 -25.28
CA GLY A 21 1.66 -15.40 -25.22
C GLY A 21 1.28 -14.35 -24.15
N ARG A 22 2.26 -13.72 -23.51
CA ARG A 22 2.04 -12.75 -22.43
C ARG A 22 1.54 -11.41 -22.97
N THR A 23 0.66 -10.78 -22.22
CA THR A 23 0.10 -9.46 -22.54
C THR A 23 0.94 -8.33 -21.96
N TYR A 24 0.71 -7.11 -22.44
CA TYR A 24 1.29 -5.92 -21.80
C TYR A 24 0.89 -5.82 -20.32
N LEU A 25 -0.32 -6.24 -19.96
CA LEU A 25 -0.78 -6.23 -18.58
C LEU A 25 -0.02 -7.26 -17.72
N ASP A 26 0.27 -8.44 -18.25
CA ASP A 26 1.11 -9.43 -17.55
C ASP A 26 2.50 -8.86 -17.28
N ASN A 27 3.12 -8.20 -18.26
CA ASN A 27 4.46 -7.62 -18.10
C ASN A 27 4.49 -6.29 -17.34
N SER A 28 3.33 -5.79 -16.89
CA SER A 28 3.19 -4.52 -16.19
C SER A 28 2.72 -4.68 -14.75
N ILE A 29 2.90 -3.62 -13.98
CA ILE A 29 2.19 -3.42 -12.71
C ILE A 29 1.46 -2.08 -12.80
N VAL A 30 0.14 -2.10 -12.68
CA VAL A 30 -0.72 -0.90 -12.65
C VAL A 30 -1.20 -0.70 -11.22
N LEU A 31 -0.69 0.35 -10.56
CA LEU A 31 -1.19 0.82 -9.28
C LEU A 31 -2.23 1.91 -9.49
N TRP A 32 -3.46 1.68 -9.05
CA TRP A 32 -4.54 2.67 -9.06
C TRP A 32 -5.08 2.89 -7.65
N GLY A 33 -5.25 4.15 -7.26
CA GLY A 33 -5.82 4.51 -5.97
C GLY A 33 -5.95 6.02 -5.80
N SER A 34 -6.22 6.44 -4.57
CA SER A 34 -6.24 7.84 -4.17
C SER A 34 -5.07 8.16 -3.26
N GLU A 35 -4.45 9.32 -3.44
CA GLU A 35 -3.39 9.83 -2.55
C GLU A 35 -3.95 10.20 -1.17
N LEU A 36 -5.22 10.60 -1.13
CA LEU A 36 -5.91 11.04 0.07
C LEU A 36 -7.29 10.39 0.12
N GLY A 37 -7.69 9.94 1.30
CA GLY A 37 -9.07 9.63 1.58
C GLY A 37 -9.77 10.78 2.28
N VAL A 38 -11.03 10.54 2.63
CA VAL A 38 -11.90 11.54 3.25
C VAL A 38 -12.40 10.98 4.57
N TRP A 39 -12.14 11.72 5.65
CA TRP A 39 -12.76 11.44 6.93
C TRP A 39 -14.05 12.25 7.05
N GLY A 40 -15.21 11.63 6.81
CA GLY A 40 -16.48 12.35 6.63
C GLY A 40 -17.66 11.92 7.52
N ASP A 41 -17.50 10.95 8.42
CA ASP A 41 -18.57 10.48 9.30
C ASP A 41 -18.03 10.23 10.72
N PRO A 42 -18.60 10.84 11.79
CA PRO A 42 -19.76 11.75 11.84
C PRO A 42 -19.42 13.23 11.64
N PHE A 43 -18.18 13.56 11.28
CA PHE A 43 -17.75 14.95 11.17
C PHE A 43 -17.89 15.43 9.71
N PRO A 44 -18.66 16.51 9.45
CA PRO A 44 -19.05 16.94 8.10
C PRO A 44 -17.91 17.64 7.30
N GLU A 45 -16.66 17.44 7.70
CA GLU A 45 -15.53 18.16 7.13
C GLU A 45 -14.80 17.26 6.13
N ASN A 46 -14.65 17.73 4.89
CA ASN A 46 -13.85 17.07 3.85
C ASN A 46 -12.35 17.21 4.19
N ARG A 47 -11.90 16.51 5.23
CA ARG A 47 -10.51 16.55 5.69
C ARG A 47 -9.70 15.50 4.94
N HIS A 48 -8.56 15.94 4.41
CA HIS A 48 -7.51 15.06 3.92
C HIS A 48 -7.16 14.07 5.01
N SER A 49 -7.26 12.78 4.67
CA SER A 49 -7.07 11.68 5.61
C SER A 49 -6.23 10.61 4.95
N SER A 50 -5.44 9.90 5.76
CA SER A 50 -4.73 8.67 5.35
C SER A 50 -5.60 7.41 5.49
N MET A 51 -6.90 7.56 5.72
CA MET A 51 -7.88 6.47 5.87
C MET A 51 -8.74 6.34 4.61
N ASP A 52 -9.42 5.20 4.43
CA ASP A 52 -10.39 4.98 3.34
C ASP A 52 -9.83 5.25 1.93
N MET A 53 -8.56 4.89 1.71
CA MET A 53 -7.89 4.99 0.41
C MET A 53 -7.94 3.63 -0.28
N PRO A 54 -8.91 3.39 -1.20
CA PRO A 54 -8.92 2.15 -1.96
C PRO A 54 -7.68 2.09 -2.86
N LEU A 55 -7.06 0.92 -2.90
CA LEU A 55 -5.96 0.60 -3.80
C LEU A 55 -6.31 -0.63 -4.61
N LEU A 56 -5.99 -0.58 -5.89
CA LEU A 56 -6.03 -1.68 -6.82
C LEU A 56 -4.62 -1.84 -7.42
N LEU A 57 -4.15 -3.08 -7.41
CA LEU A 57 -2.97 -3.49 -8.17
C LEU A 57 -3.43 -4.45 -9.26
N ALA A 58 -3.01 -4.21 -10.50
CA ALA A 58 -3.31 -5.06 -11.64
C ALA A 58 -2.04 -5.37 -12.45
N GLY A 59 -2.05 -6.51 -13.15
CA GLY A 59 -0.85 -7.09 -13.76
C GLY A 59 -0.03 -7.92 -12.78
N ASP A 60 0.86 -8.75 -13.31
CA ASP A 60 1.69 -9.66 -12.51
C ASP A 60 3.19 -9.28 -12.51
N GLY A 61 3.56 -8.22 -13.23
CA GLY A 61 4.93 -7.72 -13.31
C GLY A 61 5.92 -8.76 -13.86
N GLY A 62 5.52 -9.52 -14.87
CA GLY A 62 6.36 -10.59 -15.41
C GLY A 62 6.35 -11.87 -14.56
N GLY A 63 5.37 -12.01 -13.67
CA GLY A 63 5.21 -13.14 -12.74
C GLY A 63 5.78 -12.89 -11.34
N ALA A 64 6.20 -11.66 -11.05
CA ALA A 64 6.72 -11.26 -9.74
C ALA A 64 5.62 -11.13 -8.67
N ILE A 65 4.38 -10.86 -9.08
CA ILE A 65 3.22 -10.68 -8.22
C ILE A 65 2.19 -11.76 -8.54
N THR A 66 1.37 -12.16 -7.55
CA THR A 66 0.24 -13.08 -7.77
C THR A 66 -1.10 -12.31 -7.73
N PRO A 67 -1.71 -12.01 -8.89
CA PRO A 67 -3.02 -11.35 -8.96
C PRO A 67 -4.16 -12.19 -8.37
N GLY A 68 -5.35 -11.58 -8.26
CA GLY A 68 -6.57 -12.28 -7.83
C GLY A 68 -6.77 -12.38 -6.32
N ASN A 69 -5.95 -11.69 -5.54
CA ASN A 69 -6.02 -11.69 -4.07
C ASN A 69 -6.59 -10.37 -3.54
N LEU A 70 -7.42 -10.46 -2.49
CA LEU A 70 -7.76 -9.32 -1.64
C LEU A 70 -6.85 -9.34 -0.41
N LEU A 71 -5.95 -8.36 -0.33
CA LEU A 71 -5.06 -8.19 0.82
C LEU A 71 -5.61 -7.12 1.76
N ASP A 72 -6.00 -7.52 2.98
CA ASP A 72 -6.54 -6.63 4.00
C ASP A 72 -5.59 -6.54 5.20
N PHE A 73 -4.91 -5.40 5.31
CA PHE A 73 -3.97 -5.12 6.39
C PHE A 73 -4.54 -4.21 7.47
N ARG A 74 -5.87 -4.01 7.51
CA ARG A 74 -6.50 -3.22 8.56
C ARG A 74 -6.33 -3.92 9.90
N SER A 75 -5.70 -3.25 10.86
CA SER A 75 -5.71 -3.70 12.25
C SER A 75 -7.03 -3.30 12.90
N MET A 76 -7.94 -4.24 13.08
CA MET A 76 -9.20 -4.05 13.83
C MET A 76 -8.97 -3.87 15.35
N GLY A 77 -7.72 -3.82 15.80
CA GLY A 77 -7.36 -3.60 17.20
C GLY A 77 -7.45 -2.13 17.63
N THR A 78 -8.08 -1.89 18.79
CA THR A 78 -8.07 -0.59 19.46
C THR A 78 -6.70 -0.35 20.11
N ARG A 79 -5.79 0.38 19.45
CA ARG A 79 -4.54 0.82 20.09
C ARG A 79 -4.74 2.20 20.72
N LYS A 80 -4.48 2.31 22.02
CA LYS A 80 -4.37 3.62 22.71
C LYS A 80 -3.19 4.38 22.08
N LEU A 81 -3.47 5.44 21.31
CA LEU A 81 -2.45 6.23 20.60
C LEU A 81 -1.79 7.32 21.46
N THR A 82 -1.84 7.23 22.78
CA THR A 82 -1.37 8.30 23.67
C THR A 82 -0.38 7.78 24.72
N PRO A 83 0.87 8.30 24.73
CA PRO A 83 1.70 8.37 25.95
C PRO A 83 1.12 9.38 26.97
N ALA A 84 0.22 10.26 26.53
CA ALA A 84 -0.30 11.40 27.28
C ALA A 84 -1.51 11.06 28.18
N CYS A 85 -1.84 9.79 28.39
CA CYS A 85 -2.99 9.42 29.17
C CYS A 85 -2.66 8.27 30.13
N ASP A 86 -2.91 8.49 31.41
CA ASP A 86 -2.77 7.48 32.45
C ASP A 86 -3.90 6.43 32.35
N GLU A 87 -3.87 5.45 33.26
CA GLU A 87 -4.86 4.38 33.39
C GLU A 87 -6.31 4.88 33.58
N ASN A 88 -6.51 6.16 33.90
CA ASN A 88 -7.82 6.75 34.20
C ASN A 88 -8.41 7.57 33.05
N CYS A 89 -7.76 7.60 31.88
CA CYS A 89 -8.30 8.34 30.75
C CYS A 89 -9.48 7.62 30.10
N THR A 90 -10.67 8.17 30.30
CA THR A 90 -11.94 7.80 29.67
C THR A 90 -12.13 8.38 28.26
N SER A 91 -11.05 8.87 27.64
CA SER A 91 -11.08 9.46 26.30
C SER A 91 -11.58 8.42 25.29
N PRO A 92 -12.75 8.64 24.64
CA PRO A 92 -13.33 7.71 23.68
C PRO A 92 -12.61 7.72 22.33
N TYR A 93 -11.54 8.50 22.18
CA TYR A 93 -10.71 8.56 20.98
C TYR A 93 -9.78 7.34 20.88
N TYR A 94 -10.38 6.15 20.88
CA TYR A 94 -9.77 5.03 20.20
C TYR A 94 -9.68 5.45 18.73
N LEU A 95 -8.47 5.44 18.17
CA LEU A 95 -8.28 5.53 16.72
C LEU A 95 -8.07 4.09 16.24
N PRO A 96 -9.10 3.41 15.71
CA PRO A 96 -9.04 1.99 15.35
C PRO A 96 -8.12 1.67 14.16
N TRP A 97 -7.25 2.60 13.75
CA TRP A 97 -6.79 2.65 12.37
C TRP A 97 -5.27 2.54 12.28
N LEU A 98 -4.71 1.43 12.78
CA LEU A 98 -3.34 1.08 12.44
C LEU A 98 -3.36 0.42 11.07
N GLY A 99 -2.94 1.18 10.06
CA GLY A 99 -2.59 0.63 8.75
C GLY A 99 -1.12 0.24 8.67
N ARG A 100 -0.73 -0.24 7.49
CA ARG A 100 0.66 -0.31 7.07
C ARG A 100 0.98 0.90 6.19
N PRO A 101 2.17 1.51 6.32
CA PRO A 101 2.57 2.54 5.37
C PRO A 101 2.71 1.91 3.96
N TYR A 102 2.51 2.73 2.92
CA TYR A 102 2.63 2.30 1.50
C TYR A 102 4.01 1.75 1.14
N ASN A 103 4.97 1.94 2.04
CA ASN A 103 6.35 1.53 1.92
C ASN A 103 6.56 0.10 1.45
N GLU A 104 5.91 -0.87 2.11
CA GLU A 104 6.07 -2.30 1.76
C GLU A 104 5.49 -2.60 0.36
N LEU A 105 4.43 -1.90 -0.06
CA LEU A 105 3.86 -2.00 -1.40
C LEU A 105 4.82 -1.42 -2.45
N LEU A 106 5.40 -0.24 -2.20
CA LEU A 106 6.37 0.36 -3.11
C LEU A 106 7.63 -0.50 -3.23
N ILE A 107 8.12 -1.06 -2.13
CA ILE A 107 9.25 -2.00 -2.11
C ILE A 107 8.92 -3.25 -2.93
N SER A 108 7.72 -3.83 -2.76
CA SER A 108 7.28 -4.96 -3.59
C SER A 108 7.34 -4.64 -5.09
N ILE A 109 6.90 -3.45 -5.49
CA ILE A 109 6.95 -3.01 -6.89
C ILE A 109 8.40 -2.87 -7.36
N MET A 110 9.27 -2.21 -6.59
CA MET A 110 10.69 -2.07 -6.95
C MET A 110 11.38 -3.44 -7.10
N LEU A 111 11.15 -4.34 -6.15
CA LEU A 111 11.68 -5.71 -6.19
C LEU A 111 11.15 -6.50 -7.39
N ALA A 112 9.88 -6.31 -7.77
CA ALA A 112 9.30 -6.95 -8.95
C ALA A 112 10.04 -6.56 -10.25
N PHE A 113 10.58 -5.34 -10.32
CA PHE A 113 11.40 -4.86 -11.44
C PHE A 113 12.90 -5.13 -11.26
N GLY A 114 13.29 -5.95 -10.28
CA GLY A 114 14.69 -6.34 -10.05
C GLY A 114 15.55 -5.26 -9.41
N LEU A 115 14.94 -4.20 -8.86
CA LEU A 115 15.66 -3.17 -8.13
C LEU A 115 15.96 -3.64 -6.69
N GLY A 116 17.02 -3.10 -6.10
CA GLY A 116 17.43 -3.38 -4.71
C GLY A 116 17.52 -2.11 -3.85
N PRO A 117 17.77 -2.24 -2.54
CA PRO A 117 17.81 -1.11 -1.60
C PRO A 117 18.67 0.07 -2.06
N VAL A 118 19.78 -0.20 -2.76
CA VAL A 118 20.68 0.83 -3.31
C VAL A 118 19.99 1.77 -4.32
N ASP A 119 18.90 1.32 -4.96
CA ASP A 119 18.19 2.06 -6.01
C ASP A 119 17.14 3.03 -5.45
N TRP A 120 16.70 2.87 -4.19
CA TRP A 120 15.65 3.71 -3.60
C TRP A 120 15.98 4.31 -2.24
N GLU A 121 16.95 3.78 -1.50
CA GLU A 121 17.30 4.30 -0.18
C GLU A 121 18.13 5.57 -0.31
N ALA A 122 17.64 6.65 0.30
CA ALA A 122 18.37 7.90 0.44
C ALA A 122 19.18 7.90 1.74
N SER A 123 20.40 8.46 1.71
CA SER A 123 21.22 8.70 2.90
C SER A 123 21.49 7.46 3.76
N ALA A 124 21.47 6.26 3.15
CA ALA A 124 21.60 4.96 3.83
C ALA A 124 20.50 4.64 4.86
N GLU A 125 19.37 5.35 4.82
CA GLU A 125 18.22 5.07 5.67
C GLU A 125 17.36 3.95 5.08
N PRO A 126 16.99 2.91 5.87
CA PRO A 126 16.19 1.81 5.34
C PRO A 126 14.79 2.22 4.87
N GLY A 127 14.40 1.75 3.68
CA GLY A 127 13.06 1.89 3.09
C GLY A 127 12.84 3.14 2.24
N PHE A 128 11.57 3.50 1.99
CA PHE A 128 11.16 4.53 1.03
C PHE A 128 10.53 5.76 1.73
N GLY A 129 11.33 6.81 1.97
CA GLY A 129 10.85 8.09 2.52
C GLY A 129 11.20 8.35 3.99
N ASP A 130 10.51 9.34 4.60
CA ASP A 130 10.74 9.79 5.98
C ASP A 130 9.69 9.21 6.94
N TYR A 131 10.15 8.74 8.10
CA TYR A 131 9.31 8.14 9.15
C TYR A 131 9.37 8.91 10.48
N GLY A 132 10.01 10.09 10.50
CA GLY A 132 10.16 10.92 11.70
C GLY A 132 8.82 11.27 12.34
N ASP A 133 7.75 11.35 11.54
CA ASP A 133 6.42 11.70 12.00
C ASP A 133 5.59 10.54 12.59
N ASN A 134 6.15 9.33 12.75
CA ASN A 134 5.47 8.23 13.46
C ASN A 134 5.46 8.38 15.01
N PHE A 135 5.51 9.61 15.54
CA PHE A 135 5.66 9.89 16.97
C PHE A 135 4.47 9.41 17.84
N ARG A 136 3.31 9.14 17.21
CA ARG A 136 2.11 8.60 17.88
C ARG A 136 1.93 7.10 17.68
N ASN A 137 2.87 6.39 17.05
CA ASN A 137 2.72 4.99 16.65
C ASN A 137 1.43 4.75 15.83
N GLN A 138 1.14 5.66 14.90
CA GLN A 138 -0.07 5.66 14.06
C GLN A 138 -0.07 4.51 13.05
N TYR A 139 1.10 3.97 12.72
CA TYR A 139 1.26 2.84 11.82
C TYR A 139 2.45 1.98 12.27
N THR A 140 2.45 0.72 11.83
CA THR A 140 3.55 -0.22 12.10
C THR A 140 4.57 -0.14 10.97
N LEU A 141 5.82 0.18 11.30
CA LEU A 141 6.90 0.30 10.31
C LEU A 141 7.41 -1.04 9.76
N GLY A 142 7.13 -2.14 10.46
CA GLY A 142 7.57 -3.47 10.05
C GLY A 142 9.09 -3.52 9.83
N ASN A 143 9.51 -4.39 8.91
CA ASN A 143 10.84 -4.33 8.33
C ASN A 143 10.77 -3.41 7.11
N LYS A 144 11.47 -2.27 7.17
CA LYS A 144 11.44 -1.23 6.13
C LYS A 144 12.03 -1.66 4.78
N ARG A 145 12.58 -2.87 4.67
CA ARG A 145 13.07 -3.46 3.41
C ARG A 145 12.28 -4.71 3.00
N SER A 146 11.27 -5.09 3.77
CA SER A 146 10.45 -6.24 3.42
C SER A 146 9.40 -5.86 2.38
N PRO A 147 9.13 -6.74 1.40
CA PRO A 147 7.97 -6.58 0.54
C PRO A 147 6.68 -6.69 1.36
N LEU A 148 5.58 -6.21 0.78
CA LEU A 148 4.25 -6.44 1.31
C LEU A 148 4.00 -7.95 1.43
N PRO A 149 3.65 -8.46 2.62
CA PRO A 149 3.38 -9.88 2.80
C PRO A 149 2.30 -10.37 1.84
N LEU A 150 2.45 -11.60 1.33
CA LEU A 150 1.48 -12.28 0.46
C LEU A 150 1.29 -11.67 -0.95
N LEU A 151 2.00 -10.59 -1.29
CA LEU A 151 1.88 -9.96 -2.61
C LEU A 151 2.78 -10.63 -3.66
N MET A 152 4.04 -10.86 -3.30
CA MET A 152 5.04 -11.44 -4.20
C MET A 152 4.75 -12.92 -4.45
N SER A 153 5.04 -13.40 -5.66
CA SER A 153 5.01 -14.83 -5.95
C SER A 153 6.02 -15.59 -5.07
N GLN A 154 5.62 -16.75 -4.56
CA GLN A 154 6.52 -17.63 -3.82
C GLN A 154 7.46 -18.29 -4.83
N SER A 155 8.76 -18.05 -4.70
CA SER A 155 9.82 -18.70 -5.49
C SER A 155 10.01 -20.16 -5.10
#